data_AF-A0A7W8T7K9-F1
#
_entry.id   AF-A0A7W8T7K9-F1
#
_cell.length_a   1.000
_cell.length_b   1.000
_cell.length_c   1.000
_cell.angle_alpha   90.00
_cell.angle_beta   90.00
_cell.angle_gamma   90.00
#
_symmetry.space_group_name_H-M   'P 1'
#
loop_
_entity.id
_entity.type
_entity.pdbx_description
1 polymer ?
#
loop_
_entity_poly.entity_id
_entity_poly.type
_entity_poly.pdbx_seq_one_letter_code
_entity_poly.pdbx_strand_id
1 'polypeptide(L)'
;MDHAAEQARFIRAKWDLGLVGGVVLSTPVPEAAAIAFEEIDALTQQAPAEATAQGITGKAVTPFLLARIKALTGGRSLATNIALVKNNAGVGARLALALAHAGRGAGAA
;
A
#
# COMPACT_ATOMS: atom_id res chain seq x y z
N MET A 1 -10.10 11.25 -2.41
CA MET A 1 -9.46 12.06 -1.34
C MET A 1 -8.04 12.27 -1.81
N ASP A 2 -7.85 13.36 -2.53
CA ASP A 2 -6.75 13.45 -3.51
C ASP A 2 -5.61 14.30 -2.95
N HIS A 3 -5.86 14.95 -1.82
CA HIS A 3 -4.89 15.81 -1.14
C HIS A 3 -4.65 15.38 0.30
N ALA A 4 -3.39 15.47 0.73
CA ALA A 4 -2.95 15.15 2.08
C ALA A 4 -3.71 15.95 3.16
N ALA A 5 -4.12 17.18 2.86
CA ALA A 5 -4.92 18.00 3.76
C ALA A 5 -6.32 17.40 4.03
N GLU A 6 -6.96 16.83 3.01
CA GLU A 6 -8.26 16.15 3.18
C GLU A 6 -8.09 14.90 4.02
N GLN A 7 -7.08 14.08 3.70
CA GLN A 7 -6.75 12.85 4.42
C GLN A 7 -6.48 13.14 5.91
N ALA A 8 -5.73 14.20 6.21
CA ALA A 8 -5.47 14.64 7.57
C ALA A 8 -6.75 15.09 8.31
N ARG A 9 -7.65 15.84 7.64
CA ARG A 9 -8.95 16.22 8.22
C ARG A 9 -9.81 15.01 8.53
N PHE A 10 -9.88 14.03 7.63
CA PHE A 10 -10.62 12.79 7.86
C PHE A 10 -10.09 11.99 9.06
N ILE A 11 -8.77 11.82 9.15
CA ILE A 11 -8.13 11.09 10.26
C ILE A 11 -8.40 11.80 11.60
N ARG A 12 -8.32 13.14 11.63
CA ARG A 12 -8.63 13.93 12.82
C ARG A 12 -10.09 13.80 13.23
N ALA A 13 -11.03 13.98 12.29
CA ALA A 13 -12.44 13.82 12.58
C ALA A 13 -12.75 12.44 13.18
N LYS A 14 -12.12 11.36 12.67
CA LYS A 14 -12.22 10.02 13.26
C LYS A 14 -11.75 10.01 14.72
N TRP A 15 -10.60 10.60 15.03
CA TRP A 15 -10.06 10.66 16.38
C TRP A 15 -10.86 11.56 17.33
N ASP A 16 -11.33 12.72 16.85
CA ASP A 16 -12.14 13.68 17.61
C ASP A 16 -13.51 13.10 17.99
N LEU A 17 -14.06 12.20 17.16
CA LEU A 17 -15.27 11.42 17.45
C LEU A 17 -15.02 10.24 18.42
N GLY A 18 -13.79 10.05 18.91
CA GLY A 18 -13.45 8.95 19.81
C GLY A 18 -13.41 7.57 19.14
N LEU A 19 -13.40 7.50 17.81
CA LEU A 19 -13.36 6.22 17.09
C LEU A 19 -11.94 5.65 17.13
N VAL A 20 -11.73 4.61 17.92
CA VAL A 20 -10.44 3.91 18.07
C VAL A 20 -10.03 3.15 16.79
N GLY A 21 -8.74 2.88 16.62
CA GLY A 21 -8.18 2.12 15.49
C GLY A 21 -7.54 2.98 14.39
N GLY A 22 -6.88 2.30 13.44
CA GLY A 22 -6.12 2.92 12.34
C GLY A 22 -6.97 3.33 11.13
N VAL A 23 -6.31 3.91 10.13
CA VAL A 23 -6.86 4.23 8.81
C VAL A 23 -5.92 3.67 7.75
N VAL A 24 -6.47 2.97 6.75
CA VAL A 24 -5.72 2.49 5.59
C VAL A 24 -5.95 3.45 4.43
N LEU A 25 -4.88 4.06 3.94
CA LEU A 25 -4.89 4.89 2.74
C LEU A 25 -4.24 4.10 1.60
N SER A 26 -5.06 3.63 0.66
CA SER A 26 -4.56 2.96 -0.53
C SER A 26 -3.89 3.97 -1.46
N THR A 27 -2.63 3.72 -1.77
CA THR A 27 -1.87 4.51 -2.74
C THR A 27 -1.65 3.63 -3.98
N PRO A 28 -2.08 4.07 -5.17
CA PRO A 28 -1.90 3.26 -6.37
C PRO A 28 -0.42 3.14 -6.74
N VAL A 29 -0.10 2.06 -7.45
CA VAL A 29 1.18 1.95 -8.15
C VAL A 29 1.27 3.09 -9.17
N PRO A 30 2.41 3.79 -9.30
CA PRO A 30 2.60 4.77 -10.36
C PRO A 30 2.40 4.12 -11.74
N GLU A 31 1.64 4.76 -12.63
CA GLU A 31 1.25 4.20 -13.94
C GLU A 31 2.44 3.70 -14.75
N ALA A 32 3.54 4.47 -14.80
CA ALA A 32 4.76 4.09 -15.52
C ALA A 32 5.47 2.83 -14.96
N ALA A 33 5.12 2.39 -13.75
CA ALA A 33 5.64 1.20 -13.12
C ALA A 33 4.58 0.09 -12.97
N ALA A 34 3.36 0.29 -13.48
CA ALA A 34 2.29 -0.69 -13.37
C ALA A 34 2.49 -1.87 -14.32
N ILE A 35 2.11 -3.06 -13.86
CA ILE A 35 1.93 -4.25 -14.70
C ILE A 35 0.46 -4.27 -15.15
N ALA A 36 0.20 -4.68 -16.40
CA ALA A 36 -1.15 -4.81 -16.92
C ALA A 36 -2.00 -5.69 -16.00
N PHE A 37 -3.27 -5.30 -15.80
CA PHE A 37 -4.16 -5.97 -14.86
C PHE A 37 -4.33 -7.45 -15.21
N GLU A 38 -4.55 -7.76 -16.49
CA GLU A 38 -4.76 -9.11 -16.98
C GLU A 38 -3.53 -10.00 -16.73
N GLU A 39 -2.33 -9.43 -16.86
CA GLU A 39 -1.08 -10.14 -16.59
C GLU A 39 -0.95 -10.45 -15.09
N ILE A 40 -1.12 -9.44 -14.22
CA ILE A 40 -0.91 -9.64 -12.77
C ILE A 40 -2.01 -10.49 -12.13
N ASP A 41 -3.23 -10.40 -12.63
CA ASP A 41 -4.35 -11.22 -12.15
C ASP A 41 -4.12 -12.70 -12.45
N ALA A 42 -3.72 -13.04 -13.68
CA ALA A 42 -3.37 -14.41 -14.07
C ALA A 42 -2.27 -15.00 -13.16
N LEU A 43 -1.22 -14.22 -12.87
CA LEU A 43 -0.13 -14.65 -11.99
C LEU A 43 -0.56 -14.80 -10.53
N THR A 44 -1.51 -13.96 -10.09
CA THR A 44 -2.08 -13.98 -8.73
C THR A 44 -3.04 -15.15 -8.53
N GLN A 45 -3.61 -15.72 -9.59
CA GLN A 45 -4.33 -17.00 -9.53
C GLN A 45 -3.37 -18.21 -9.57
N GLN A 46 -2.31 -18.13 -10.38
CA GLN A 46 -1.34 -19.21 -10.54
C GLN A 46 -0.51 -19.46 -9.28
N ALA A 47 0.09 -18.42 -8.69
CA ALA A 47 1.05 -18.60 -7.60
C ALA A 47 0.46 -19.25 -6.33
N PRO A 48 -0.77 -18.92 -5.88
CA PRO A 48 -1.42 -19.62 -4.77
C PRO A 48 -1.70 -21.09 -5.05
N ALA A 49 -2.10 -21.44 -6.27
CA ALA A 49 -2.33 -22.84 -6.65
C ALA A 49 -1.03 -23.66 -6.56
N GLU A 50 0.10 -23.09 -6.98
CA GLU A 50 1.41 -23.72 -6.83
C GLU A 50 1.84 -23.84 -5.36
N ALA A 51 1.56 -22.83 -4.53
CA ALA A 51 1.84 -22.88 -3.10
C ALA A 51 1.09 -24.04 -2.43
N THR A 52 -0.20 -24.21 -2.77
CA THR A 52 -1.03 -25.31 -2.29
C THR A 52 -0.51 -26.66 -2.76
N ALA A 53 -0.17 -26.80 -4.05
CA ALA A 53 0.37 -28.04 -4.61
C ALA A 53 1.70 -28.46 -3.95
N GLN A 54 2.49 -27.50 -3.49
CA GLN A 54 3.76 -27.72 -2.78
C GLN A 54 3.60 -27.83 -1.26
N GLY A 55 2.38 -27.75 -0.72
CA GLY A 55 2.13 -27.81 0.73
C GLY A 55 2.68 -26.63 1.53
N ILE A 56 2.89 -25.48 0.90
CA ILE A 56 3.37 -24.26 1.56
C ILE A 56 2.23 -23.66 2.40
N THR A 57 2.47 -23.48 3.71
CA THR A 57 1.43 -23.05 4.66
C THR A 57 1.93 -22.01 5.67
N GLY A 58 0.98 -21.33 6.31
CA GLY A 58 1.24 -20.34 7.35
C GLY A 58 2.14 -19.20 6.88
N LYS A 59 3.11 -18.81 7.71
CA LYS A 59 4.03 -17.69 7.44
C LYS A 59 4.91 -17.87 6.20
N ALA A 60 5.01 -19.08 5.64
CA ALA A 60 5.80 -19.36 4.45
C ALA A 60 5.09 -18.96 3.14
N VAL A 61 3.77 -18.76 3.18
CA VAL A 61 2.96 -18.45 1.98
C VAL A 61 3.38 -17.13 1.34
N THR A 62 3.39 -16.02 2.10
CA THR A 62 3.68 -14.70 1.52
C THR A 62 5.09 -14.61 0.92
N PRO A 63 6.18 -15.06 1.59
CA PRO A 63 7.50 -15.09 0.96
C PRO A 63 7.55 -15.92 -0.32
N PHE A 64 6.87 -17.07 -0.34
CA PHE A 64 6.77 -17.92 -1.53
C PHE A 64 6.08 -17.19 -2.69
N LEU A 65 4.89 -16.62 -2.44
CA LEU A 65 4.11 -15.94 -3.48
C LEU A 65 4.89 -14.78 -4.10
N LEU A 66 5.52 -13.94 -3.27
CA LEU A 66 6.31 -12.80 -3.75
C LEU A 66 7.52 -13.26 -4.57
N ALA A 67 8.22 -14.32 -4.12
CA ALA A 67 9.35 -14.88 -4.86
C ALA A 67 8.89 -15.48 -6.20
N ARG A 68 7.74 -16.17 -6.22
CA ARG A 68 7.22 -16.81 -7.41
C ARG A 68 6.73 -15.80 -8.44
N ILE A 69 5.97 -14.79 -8.03
CA ILE A 69 5.52 -13.71 -8.93
C ILE A 69 6.72 -12.91 -9.45
N LYS A 70 7.78 -12.71 -8.64
CA LYS A 70 9.05 -12.15 -9.12
C LYS A 70 9.67 -13.01 -10.23
N ALA A 71 9.74 -14.32 -10.04
CA ALA A 71 10.31 -15.22 -11.05
C ALA A 71 9.48 -15.22 -12.35
N LEU A 72 8.15 -15.32 -12.25
CA LEU A 72 7.23 -15.37 -13.39
C LEU A 72 7.23 -14.07 -14.23
N THR A 73 7.47 -12.92 -13.59
CA THR A 73 7.54 -11.62 -14.28
C THR A 73 8.95 -11.24 -14.73
N GLY A 74 9.95 -12.12 -14.57
CA GLY A 74 11.35 -11.78 -14.86
C GLY A 74 11.89 -10.63 -14.00
N GLY A 75 11.35 -10.42 -12.81
CA GLY A 75 11.72 -9.35 -11.89
C GLY A 75 10.90 -8.05 -12.01
N ARG A 76 10.01 -7.90 -12.99
CA ARG A 76 9.18 -6.68 -13.14
C ARG A 76 8.28 -6.41 -11.93
N SER A 77 7.74 -7.45 -11.28
CA SER A 77 6.91 -7.27 -10.08
C SER A 77 7.70 -6.72 -8.89
N LEU A 78 8.99 -7.05 -8.79
CA LEU A 78 9.87 -6.48 -7.79
C LEU A 78 10.14 -5.00 -8.07
N ALA A 79 10.41 -4.64 -9.34
CA ALA A 79 10.57 -3.24 -9.73
C ALA A 79 9.29 -2.41 -9.45
N THR A 80 8.13 -2.98 -9.76
CA THR A 80 6.80 -2.41 -9.45
C THR A 80 6.64 -2.18 -7.95
N ASN A 81 6.96 -3.18 -7.13
CA ASN A 81 6.84 -3.07 -5.68
C ASN A 81 7.80 -2.01 -5.09
N ILE A 82 9.02 -1.89 -5.63
CA ILE A 82 9.95 -0.82 -5.25
C ILE A 82 9.37 0.56 -5.58
N ALA A 83 8.79 0.74 -6.77
CA ALA A 83 8.15 2.00 -7.15
C ALA A 83 6.95 2.33 -6.24
N LEU A 84 6.13 1.33 -5.91
CA LEU A 84 5.01 1.45 -4.98
C LEU A 84 5.48 1.88 -3.58
N VAL A 85 6.50 1.22 -3.02
CA VAL A 85 7.03 1.58 -1.69
C VAL A 85 7.55 3.01 -1.66
N LYS A 86 8.24 3.46 -2.72
CA LYS A 86 8.68 4.86 -2.84
C LYS A 86 7.49 5.82 -2.93
N ASN A 87 6.45 5.48 -3.67
CA ASN A 87 5.24 6.30 -3.77
C ASN A 87 4.51 6.38 -2.40
N ASN A 88 4.37 5.25 -1.72
CA ASN A 88 3.78 5.17 -0.37
C ASN A 88 4.56 6.05 0.62
N ALA A 89 5.89 6.02 0.58
CA ALA A 89 6.73 6.87 1.42
C ALA A 89 6.49 8.36 1.14
N GLY A 90 6.40 8.75 -0.14
CA GLY A 90 6.11 10.13 -0.54
C GLY A 90 4.72 10.60 -0.10
N VAL A 91 3.69 9.78 -0.27
CA VAL A 91 2.32 10.06 0.21
C VAL A 91 2.30 10.17 1.73
N GLY A 92 2.91 9.21 2.43
CA GLY A 92 2.98 9.18 3.89
C GLY A 92 3.67 10.41 4.47
N ALA A 93 4.77 10.86 3.87
CA ALA A 93 5.46 12.08 4.28
C ALA A 93 4.58 13.34 4.13
N ARG A 94 3.87 13.48 3.01
CA ARG A 94 2.93 14.61 2.81
C ARG A 94 1.78 14.59 3.81
N LEU A 95 1.23 13.41 4.11
CA LEU A 95 0.20 13.24 5.13
C LEU A 95 0.70 13.60 6.53
N ALA A 96 1.90 13.13 6.91
CA ALA A 96 2.51 13.44 8.19
C ALA A 96 2.68 14.96 8.37
N LEU A 97 3.15 15.66 7.34
CA LEU A 97 3.26 17.13 7.36
C LEU A 97 1.90 17.81 7.51
N ALA A 98 0.89 17.37 6.75
CA ALA A 98 -0.47 17.90 6.85
C ALA A 98 -1.08 17.71 8.24
N LEU A 99 -0.88 16.53 8.84
CA LEU A 99 -1.29 16.24 10.22
C LEU A 99 -0.55 17.14 11.22
N ALA A 100 0.75 17.37 11.05
CA ALA A 100 1.54 18.23 11.93
C ALA A 100 1.16 19.72 11.85
N HIS A 101 0.87 20.24 10.65
CA HIS A 101 0.47 21.64 10.46
C HIS A 101 -0.94 21.93 10.98
N ALA A 102 -1.88 21.01 10.79
CA ALA A 102 -3.25 21.17 11.29
C ALA A 102 -3.33 21.22 12.84
N GLY A 103 -2.29 20.81 13.56
CA GLY A 103 -2.23 20.90 15.03
C GLY A 103 -1.76 22.25 15.57
N ARG A 104 -1.14 23.11 14.74
CA ARG A 104 -0.57 24.39 15.20
C ARG A 104 -1.57 25.56 15.20
N GLY A 105 -2.76 25.39 14.64
CA GLY A 105 -3.79 26.44 14.55
C GLY A 105 -4.85 26.41 15.67
N ALA A 106 -4.90 25.35 16.48
CA ALA A 106 -5.94 25.16 17.50
C ALA A 106 -5.50 25.47 18.94
N GLY A 107 -4.24 25.91 19.15
CA GLY A 107 -3.66 26.21 20.46
C GLY A 107 -3.27 27.68 20.67
N ALA A 108 -3.75 28.59 19.81
CA ALA A 108 -3.43 30.03 19.86
C ALA A 108 -4.68 30.93 19.88
N ALA A 109 -5.75 30.48 20.53
CA ALA A 109 -6.92 31.29 20.85
C ALA A 109 -7.30 31.09 22.33
#